data_AF-A0A661KZS3-F1
#
_entry.id   AF-A0A661KZS3-F1
#
_cell.length_a   1.000
_cell.length_b   1.000
_cell.length_c   1.000
_cell.angle_alpha   90.00
_cell.angle_beta   90.00
_cell.angle_gamma   90.00
#
_symmetry.space_group_name_H-M   'P 1'
#
loop_
_entity.id
_entity.type
_entity.pdbx_description
1 polymer ?
#
loop_
_entity_poly.entity_id
_entity_poly.type
_entity_poly.pdbx_seq_one_letter_code
_entity_poly.pdbx_strand_id
1 'polypeptide(L)'
;MIELLSDSIYGCFEEICKAYPARKAIIYLGREYTFAELREMVLRLASSLVKIGIKEGDRAMLYLYNVPQTIISLLALQRIGARSVPVAPVYGSYDLKYLANDSGAETIFCIDSNFNYVNEILPETSVTRVIITNMVDLIPLWKRWIAKGFDRVPRGKFPSGKGMYSFVKLLKEGK
;
A
#
# COMPACT_ATOMS: atom_id res chain seq x y z
N MET A 1 -18.71 19.79 -20.61
CA MET A 1 -17.82 18.63 -20.78
C MET A 1 -16.68 18.83 -19.79
N ILE A 2 -16.45 17.90 -18.85
CA ILE A 2 -15.33 18.04 -17.90
C ILE A 2 -14.06 17.64 -18.68
N GLU A 3 -13.16 18.59 -18.88
CA GLU A 3 -11.87 18.35 -19.52
C GLU A 3 -10.93 17.66 -18.52
N LEU A 4 -10.24 16.60 -18.96
CA LEU A 4 -9.31 15.86 -18.12
C LEU A 4 -8.00 16.65 -17.98
N LEU A 5 -7.42 16.65 -16.78
CA LEU A 5 -6.16 17.35 -16.50
C LEU A 5 -4.93 16.64 -17.11
N SER A 6 -5.04 15.34 -17.41
CA SER A 6 -3.98 14.49 -17.95
C SER A 6 -4.57 13.19 -18.50
N ASP A 7 -3.79 12.47 -19.31
CA ASP A 7 -4.17 11.18 -19.92
C ASP A 7 -4.05 9.97 -18.96
N SER A 8 -3.66 10.19 -17.69
CA SER A 8 -3.54 9.13 -16.70
C SER A 8 -4.10 9.53 -15.34
N ILE A 9 -4.52 8.53 -14.54
CA ILE A 9 -5.01 8.73 -13.17
C ILE A 9 -3.94 9.41 -12.32
N TYR A 10 -2.70 8.92 -12.38
CA TYR A 10 -1.60 9.53 -11.64
C TYR A 10 -1.30 10.95 -12.13
N GLY A 11 -1.33 11.20 -13.44
CA GLY A 11 -1.11 12.54 -14.00
C GLY A 11 -2.15 13.54 -13.50
N CYS A 12 -3.43 13.17 -13.50
CA CYS A 12 -4.51 13.98 -12.92
C CYS A 12 -4.27 14.24 -11.43
N PHE A 13 -3.86 13.23 -10.67
CA PHE A 13 -3.50 13.38 -9.26
C PHE A 13 -2.34 14.37 -9.06
N GLU A 14 -1.30 14.28 -9.89
CA GLU A 14 -0.12 15.14 -9.82
C GLU A 14 -0.49 16.62 -10.08
N GLU A 15 -1.35 16.89 -11.06
CA GLU A 15 -1.85 18.24 -11.34
C GLU A 15 -2.70 18.80 -10.18
N ILE A 16 -3.56 17.97 -9.57
CA ILE A 16 -4.31 18.37 -8.38
C ILE A 16 -3.39 18.66 -7.20
N CYS A 17 -2.33 17.89 -6.99
CA CYS A 17 -1.34 18.14 -5.95
C CYS A 17 -0.59 19.46 -6.14
N LYS A 18 -0.29 19.86 -7.38
CA LYS A 18 0.31 21.16 -7.70
C LYS A 18 -0.66 22.31 -7.45
N ALA A 19 -1.91 22.14 -7.87
CA ALA A 19 -2.93 23.19 -7.77
C ALA A 19 -3.41 23.42 -6.32
N TYR A 20 -3.52 22.35 -5.52
CA TYR A 20 -4.14 22.40 -4.19
C TYR A 20 -3.35 21.67 -3.09
N PRO A 21 -2.06 22.00 -2.90
CA PRO A 21 -1.17 21.23 -2.02
C PRO A 21 -1.65 21.17 -0.56
N ALA A 22 -2.25 22.24 -0.05
CA ALA A 22 -2.71 22.34 1.33
C ALA A 22 -4.13 21.79 1.57
N ARG A 23 -4.87 21.38 0.53
CA ARG A 23 -6.21 20.81 0.71
C ARG A 23 -6.12 19.39 1.27
N LYS A 24 -7.11 19.01 2.06
CA LYS A 24 -7.24 17.68 2.66
C LYS A 24 -7.56 16.66 1.56
N ALA A 25 -6.71 15.64 1.43
CA ALA A 25 -6.87 14.54 0.49
C ALA A 25 -7.46 13.29 1.15
N ILE A 26 -7.01 12.96 2.37
CA ILE A 26 -7.45 11.77 3.11
C ILE A 26 -7.78 12.16 4.55
N ILE A 27 -8.87 11.62 5.09
CA ILE A 27 -9.19 11.67 6.51
C ILE A 27 -9.28 10.24 7.02
N TYR A 28 -8.46 9.88 8.00
CA TYR A 28 -8.40 8.54 8.55
C TYR A 28 -8.15 8.56 10.05
N LEU A 29 -9.08 7.97 10.83
CA LEU A 29 -9.04 7.92 12.29
C LEU A 29 -8.76 9.29 12.94
N GLY A 30 -9.34 10.35 12.36
CA GLY A 30 -9.16 11.74 12.78
C GLY A 30 -7.74 12.28 12.59
N ARG A 31 -6.92 11.67 11.71
CA ARG A 31 -5.77 12.33 11.09
C ARG A 31 -6.17 12.76 9.68
N GLU A 32 -5.80 13.98 9.35
CA GLU A 32 -5.97 14.53 8.02
C GLU A 32 -4.62 14.52 7.31
N TYR A 33 -4.64 14.20 6.02
CA TYR A 33 -3.48 14.26 5.14
C TYR A 33 -3.79 15.23 4.03
N THR A 34 -2.89 16.18 3.81
CA THR A 34 -2.95 17.10 2.68
C THR A 34 -2.55 16.43 1.37
N PHE A 35 -2.89 17.02 0.22
CA PHE A 35 -2.41 16.55 -1.07
C PHE A 35 -0.88 16.59 -1.18
N ALA A 36 -0.22 17.55 -0.55
CA ALA A 36 1.24 17.62 -0.48
C ALA A 36 1.84 16.42 0.28
N GLU A 37 1.31 16.10 1.47
CA GLU A 37 1.76 14.94 2.25
C GLU A 37 1.48 13.62 1.53
N LEU A 38 0.29 13.48 0.93
CA LEU A 38 -0.06 12.29 0.15
C LEU A 38 0.92 12.09 -1.02
N ARG A 39 1.19 13.15 -1.78
CA ARG A 39 2.15 13.11 -2.88
C ARG A 39 3.54 12.71 -2.41
N GLU A 40 4.02 13.28 -1.31
CA GLU A 40 5.33 12.93 -0.77
C GLU A 40 5.40 11.43 -0.40
N MET A 41 4.38 10.90 0.29
CA MET A 41 4.32 9.47 0.62
C MET A 41 4.29 8.58 -0.63
N VAL A 42 3.53 8.99 -1.66
CA VAL A 42 3.45 8.28 -2.93
C VAL A 42 4.79 8.25 -3.65
N LEU A 43 5.50 9.38 -3.74
CA LEU A 43 6.82 9.46 -4.37
C LEU A 43 7.86 8.62 -3.62
N ARG A 44 7.87 8.70 -2.29
CA ARG A 44 8.76 7.89 -1.45
C ARG A 44 8.49 6.39 -1.64
N LEU A 45 7.23 5.98 -1.61
CA LEU A 45 6.88 4.58 -1.83
C LEU A 45 7.29 4.14 -3.24
N ALA A 46 6.96 4.91 -4.28
CA ALA A 46 7.34 4.61 -5.66
C ALA A 46 8.86 4.42 -5.82
N SER A 47 9.67 5.32 -5.26
CA SER A 47 11.14 5.21 -5.21
C SER A 47 11.59 3.89 -4.59
N SER A 48 10.98 3.51 -3.46
CA SER A 48 11.31 2.26 -2.77
C SER A 48 10.83 1.01 -3.51
N LEU A 49 9.66 1.04 -4.16
CA LEU A 49 9.14 -0.08 -4.96
C LEU A 49 10.09 -0.42 -6.12
N VAL A 50 10.62 0.59 -6.80
CA VAL A 50 11.64 0.40 -7.85
C VAL A 50 12.92 -0.21 -7.27
N LYS A 51 13.39 0.27 -6.11
CA LYS A 51 14.60 -0.25 -5.45
C LYS A 51 14.48 -1.72 -5.04
N ILE A 52 13.30 -2.18 -4.65
CA ILE A 52 13.05 -3.60 -4.32
C ILE A 52 12.73 -4.45 -5.56
N GLY A 53 12.83 -3.87 -6.76
CA GLY A 53 12.81 -4.59 -8.04
C GLY A 53 11.47 -4.62 -8.77
N ILE A 54 10.47 -3.83 -8.34
CA ILE A 54 9.21 -3.72 -9.07
C ILE A 54 9.41 -2.85 -10.31
N LYS A 55 8.95 -3.35 -11.45
CA LYS A 55 9.15 -2.74 -12.78
C LYS A 55 7.82 -2.31 -13.40
N GLU A 56 7.92 -1.54 -14.47
CA GLU A 56 6.78 -1.22 -15.33
C GLU A 56 6.14 -2.50 -15.86
N GLY A 57 4.80 -2.54 -15.86
CA GLY A 57 4.02 -3.71 -16.27
C GLY A 57 3.87 -4.78 -15.19
N ASP A 58 4.67 -4.77 -14.13
CA ASP A 58 4.51 -5.71 -12.99
C ASP A 58 3.14 -5.54 -12.35
N ARG A 59 2.64 -6.63 -11.77
CA ARG A 59 1.35 -6.66 -11.08
C ARG A 59 1.56 -6.84 -9.58
N ALA A 60 0.89 -5.99 -8.81
CA ALA A 60 0.93 -6.04 -7.36
C ALA A 60 -0.48 -6.09 -6.78
N MET A 61 -0.75 -7.10 -5.98
CA MET A 61 -2.02 -7.27 -5.28
C MET A 61 -2.11 -6.27 -4.12
N LEU A 62 -3.22 -5.53 -4.06
CA LEU A 62 -3.56 -4.66 -2.94
C LEU A 62 -4.59 -5.37 -2.06
N TYR A 63 -4.11 -6.25 -1.18
CA TYR A 63 -4.91 -7.00 -0.23
C TYR A 63 -4.96 -6.25 1.12
N LEU A 64 -5.55 -5.05 1.07
CA LEU A 64 -5.57 -4.07 2.15
C LEU A 64 -7.00 -3.62 2.47
N TYR A 65 -7.22 -3.17 3.71
CA TYR A 65 -8.47 -2.49 4.10
C TYR A 65 -8.57 -1.08 3.50
N ASN A 66 -9.67 -0.38 3.80
CA ASN A 66 -9.84 1.04 3.48
C ASN A 66 -8.97 1.91 4.43
N VAL A 67 -7.67 1.91 4.16
CA VAL A 67 -6.65 2.66 4.91
C VAL A 67 -5.84 3.55 3.97
N PRO A 68 -5.17 4.60 4.46
CA PRO A 68 -4.37 5.50 3.62
C PRO A 68 -3.31 4.76 2.79
N GLN A 69 -2.73 3.68 3.34
CA GLN A 69 -1.76 2.83 2.66
C GLN A 69 -2.27 2.29 1.32
N THR A 70 -3.57 2.02 1.20
CA THR A 70 -4.18 1.50 -0.03
C THR A 70 -4.08 2.52 -1.16
N ILE A 71 -4.45 3.77 -0.90
CA ILE A 71 -4.37 4.86 -1.89
C ILE A 71 -2.91 5.21 -2.19
N ILE A 72 -2.05 5.24 -1.16
CA ILE A 72 -0.61 5.48 -1.35
C ILE A 72 0.00 4.40 -2.25
N SER A 73 -0.32 3.13 -2.01
CA SER A 73 0.18 1.99 -2.80
C SER A 73 -0.33 2.01 -4.23
N LEU A 74 -1.64 2.27 -4.42
CA LEU A 74 -2.25 2.40 -5.73
C LEU A 74 -1.56 3.46 -6.58
N LEU A 75 -1.43 4.67 -6.06
CA LEU A 75 -0.82 5.78 -6.79
C LEU A 75 0.68 5.56 -7.01
N ALA A 76 1.38 4.95 -6.04
CA ALA A 76 2.80 4.64 -6.19
C ALA A 76 3.06 3.58 -7.29
N LEU A 77 2.21 2.56 -7.38
CA LEU A 77 2.27 1.56 -8.45
C LEU A 77 1.98 2.20 -9.82
N GLN A 78 0.92 2.99 -9.92
CA GLN A 78 0.59 3.70 -11.16
C GLN A 78 1.73 4.64 -11.60
N ARG A 79 2.38 5.32 -10.66
CA ARG A 79 3.52 6.21 -10.94
C ARG A 79 4.70 5.50 -11.59
N ILE A 80 4.93 4.24 -11.25
CA ILE A 80 6.05 3.45 -11.80
C ILE A 80 5.62 2.58 -12.99
N GLY A 81 4.39 2.79 -13.50
CA GLY A 81 3.83 2.00 -14.59
C GLY A 81 3.46 0.56 -14.21
N ALA A 82 3.43 0.24 -12.92
CA ALA A 82 2.97 -1.04 -12.40
C ALA A 82 1.44 -1.06 -12.26
N ARG A 83 0.86 -2.25 -12.29
CA ARG A 83 -0.58 -2.48 -12.22
C ARG A 83 -0.97 -2.96 -10.83
N SER A 84 -1.92 -2.26 -10.22
CA SER A 84 -2.56 -2.71 -8.99
C SER A 84 -3.65 -3.74 -9.28
N VAL A 85 -3.71 -4.81 -8.49
CA VAL A 85 -4.81 -5.78 -8.47
C VAL A 85 -5.52 -5.64 -7.13
N PRO A 86 -6.64 -4.89 -7.03
CA PRO A 86 -7.36 -4.72 -5.78
C PRO A 86 -7.98 -6.04 -5.33
N VAL A 87 -7.77 -6.42 -4.07
CA VAL A 87 -8.30 -7.67 -3.51
C VAL A 87 -9.01 -7.38 -2.20
N ALA A 88 -10.24 -7.87 -2.07
CA ALA A 88 -11.02 -7.67 -0.86
C ALA A 88 -10.35 -8.40 0.33
N PRO A 89 -10.14 -7.73 1.48
CA PRO A 89 -9.44 -8.29 2.63
C PRO A 89 -10.22 -9.39 3.37
N VAL A 90 -11.44 -9.71 2.91
CA VAL A 90 -12.28 -10.81 3.41
C VAL A 90 -11.92 -12.16 2.78
N TYR A 91 -11.18 -12.15 1.68
CA TYR A 91 -10.80 -13.37 0.95
C TYR A 91 -9.70 -14.13 1.68
N GLY A 92 -9.85 -15.46 1.73
CA GLY A 92 -8.88 -16.36 2.36
C GLY A 92 -7.85 -16.90 1.37
N SER A 93 -6.98 -17.80 1.83
CA SER A 93 -5.85 -18.34 1.05
C SER A 93 -6.27 -18.96 -0.29
N TYR A 94 -7.43 -19.65 -0.34
CA TYR A 94 -7.93 -20.26 -1.57
C TYR A 94 -8.15 -19.22 -2.68
N ASP A 95 -8.90 -18.16 -2.37
CA ASP A 95 -9.18 -17.08 -3.30
C ASP A 95 -7.92 -16.28 -3.64
N LEU A 96 -7.06 -16.04 -2.65
CA LEU A 96 -5.78 -15.35 -2.86
C LEU A 96 -4.87 -16.10 -3.82
N LYS A 97 -4.77 -17.42 -3.68
CA LYS A 97 -3.98 -18.27 -4.59
C LYS A 97 -4.51 -18.19 -6.01
N TYR A 98 -5.83 -18.30 -6.17
CA TYR A 98 -6.48 -18.18 -7.48
C TYR A 98 -6.16 -16.83 -8.13
N LEU A 99 -6.40 -15.72 -7.42
CA LEU A 99 -6.18 -14.37 -7.92
C LEU A 99 -4.69 -14.07 -8.19
N ALA A 100 -3.79 -14.56 -7.36
CA ALA A 100 -2.34 -14.39 -7.56
C ALA A 100 -1.87 -15.06 -8.85
N ASN A 101 -2.34 -16.28 -9.11
CA ASN A 101 -1.97 -17.04 -10.31
C ASN A 101 -2.66 -16.50 -11.58
N ASP A 102 -3.94 -16.15 -11.50
CA ASP A 102 -4.69 -15.55 -12.62
C ASP A 102 -4.11 -14.20 -13.03
N SER A 103 -3.85 -13.34 -12.05
CA SER A 103 -3.23 -12.04 -12.32
C SER A 103 -1.77 -12.16 -12.70
N GLY A 104 -1.03 -13.19 -12.27
CA GLY A 104 0.42 -13.28 -12.41
C GLY A 104 1.13 -12.18 -11.60
N ALA A 105 0.63 -11.90 -10.40
CA ALA A 105 1.24 -10.94 -9.48
C ALA A 105 2.47 -11.52 -8.80
N GLU A 106 3.52 -10.72 -8.69
CA GLU A 106 4.75 -11.09 -7.96
C GLU A 106 4.86 -10.38 -6.61
N THR A 107 4.04 -9.35 -6.41
CA THR A 107 4.03 -8.53 -5.20
C THR A 107 2.64 -8.53 -4.58
N ILE A 108 2.57 -8.58 -3.25
CA ILE A 108 1.32 -8.41 -2.49
C ILE A 108 1.52 -7.45 -1.33
N PHE A 109 0.60 -6.51 -1.18
CA PHE A 109 0.48 -5.65 -0.01
C PHE A 109 -0.57 -6.25 0.91
N CYS A 110 -0.25 -6.46 2.20
CA CYS A 110 -1.21 -7.02 3.16
C CYS A 110 -1.13 -6.35 4.53
N ILE A 111 -2.23 -6.48 5.27
CA ILE A 111 -2.27 -6.13 6.68
C ILE A 111 -1.68 -7.28 7.50
N ASP A 112 -0.99 -6.97 8.59
CA ASP A 112 -0.38 -7.94 9.51
C ASP A 112 -1.37 -9.03 9.97
N SER A 113 -2.62 -8.66 10.26
CA SER A 113 -3.69 -9.60 10.64
C SER A 113 -4.00 -10.66 9.58
N ASN A 114 -3.74 -10.37 8.30
CA ASN A 114 -4.05 -11.26 7.18
C ASN A 114 -2.79 -11.93 6.60
N PHE A 115 -1.63 -11.73 7.22
CA PHE A 115 -0.37 -12.28 6.73
C PHE A 115 -0.39 -13.81 6.65
N ASN A 116 -1.08 -14.50 7.56
CA ASN A 116 -1.15 -15.96 7.53
C ASN A 116 -1.71 -16.49 6.21
N TYR A 117 -2.79 -15.89 5.69
CA TYR A 117 -3.36 -16.28 4.40
C TYR A 117 -2.39 -16.03 3.24
N VAL A 118 -1.60 -14.95 3.31
CA VAL A 118 -0.56 -14.67 2.31
C VAL A 118 0.55 -15.70 2.40
N ASN A 119 1.00 -16.03 3.61
CA ASN A 119 2.10 -16.97 3.83
C ASN A 119 1.77 -18.38 3.32
N GLU A 120 0.52 -18.81 3.45
CA GLU A 120 0.03 -20.09 2.91
C GLU A 120 0.15 -20.18 1.39
N ILE A 121 0.01 -19.07 0.65
CA ILE A 121 0.03 -19.08 -0.82
C ILE A 121 1.42 -18.86 -1.44
N LEU A 122 2.41 -18.39 -0.66
CA LEU A 122 3.77 -18.14 -1.18
C LEU A 122 4.42 -19.36 -1.85
N PRO A 123 4.37 -20.58 -1.30
CA PRO A 123 4.98 -21.73 -1.96
C PRO A 123 4.24 -22.18 -3.23
N GLU A 124 3.03 -21.69 -3.48
CA GLU A 124 2.14 -22.16 -4.54
C GLU A 124 1.82 -21.10 -5.61
N THR A 125 2.50 -19.95 -5.57
CA THR A 125 2.24 -18.81 -6.45
C THR A 125 3.54 -18.14 -6.90
N SER A 126 3.43 -17.20 -7.85
CA SER A 126 4.54 -16.34 -8.30
C SER A 126 4.88 -15.21 -7.32
N VAL A 127 4.19 -15.12 -6.18
CA VAL A 127 4.38 -14.02 -5.22
C VAL A 127 5.72 -14.20 -4.50
N THR A 128 6.64 -13.27 -4.72
CA THR A 128 7.98 -13.27 -4.12
C THR A 128 8.23 -12.06 -3.22
N ARG A 129 7.37 -11.04 -3.29
CA ARG A 129 7.50 -9.78 -2.54
C ARG A 129 6.23 -9.55 -1.73
N VAL A 130 6.35 -9.50 -0.41
CA VAL A 130 5.25 -9.21 0.51
C VAL A 130 5.55 -7.90 1.24
N ILE A 131 4.65 -6.92 1.10
CA ILE A 131 4.75 -5.62 1.76
C ILE A 131 3.69 -5.54 2.85
N ILE A 132 4.14 -5.52 4.10
CA ILE A 132 3.29 -5.65 5.28
C ILE A 132 3.10 -4.28 5.94
N THR A 133 1.87 -3.97 6.32
CA THR A 133 1.50 -2.79 7.11
C THR A 133 0.45 -3.15 8.17
N ASN A 134 0.11 -2.22 9.05
CA ASN A 134 -1.01 -2.34 9.98
C ASN A 134 -1.89 -1.08 9.97
N MET A 135 -3.05 -1.14 10.62
CA MET A 135 -4.04 -0.05 10.67
C MET A 135 -3.52 1.23 11.36
N VAL A 136 -2.47 1.15 12.17
CA VAL A 136 -1.96 2.25 12.99
C VAL A 136 -0.62 2.81 12.51
N ASP A 137 -0.07 2.28 11.42
CA ASP A 137 1.25 2.64 10.90
C ASP A 137 1.37 4.08 10.43
N LEU A 138 0.25 4.71 10.09
CA LEU A 138 0.21 6.10 9.65
C LEU A 138 -0.58 7.02 10.59
N ILE A 139 -1.08 6.55 11.74
CA ILE A 139 -1.68 7.48 12.73
C ILE A 139 -0.60 8.16 13.58
N PRO A 140 -0.87 9.37 14.12
CA PRO A 140 0.06 10.09 14.99
C PRO A 140 0.49 9.24 16.19
N LEU A 141 1.75 9.39 16.62
CA LEU A 141 2.36 8.54 17.66
C LEU A 141 1.54 8.52 18.96
N TRP A 142 1.03 9.67 19.41
CA TRP A 142 0.19 9.77 20.61
C TRP A 142 -1.11 8.94 20.54
N LYS A 143 -1.76 8.88 19.36
CA LYS A 143 -2.93 8.01 19.15
C LYS A 143 -2.56 6.52 19.13
N ARG A 144 -1.33 6.16 18.73
CA ARG A 144 -0.84 4.77 18.85
C ARG A 144 -0.71 4.34 20.30
N TRP A 145 -0.24 5.24 21.17
CA TRP A 145 -0.17 4.96 22.62
C TRP A 145 -1.55 4.72 23.22
N ILE A 146 -2.55 5.50 22.82
CA ILE A 146 -3.95 5.27 23.22
C ILE A 146 -4.44 3.92 22.70
N ALA A 147 -4.26 3.61 21.42
CA ALA A 147 -4.69 2.34 20.83
C ALA A 147 -4.00 1.12 21.47
N LYS A 148 -2.72 1.24 21.85
CA LYS A 148 -1.99 0.23 22.65
C LYS A 148 -2.60 0.03 24.04
N GLY A 149 -3.10 1.09 24.67
CA GLY A 149 -3.77 1.03 25.97
C GLY A 149 -5.13 0.34 25.94
N PHE A 150 -5.80 0.28 24.79
CA PHE A 150 -7.10 -0.41 24.61
C PHE A 150 -6.97 -1.83 24.04
N ASP A 151 -5.76 -2.38 23.90
CA ASP A 151 -5.47 -3.67 23.27
C ASP A 151 -6.04 -3.84 21.84
N ARG A 152 -6.26 -2.71 21.15
CA ARG A 152 -6.82 -2.68 19.78
C ARG A 152 -5.76 -2.75 18.68
N VAL A 153 -4.49 -2.93 19.05
CA VAL A 153 -3.36 -3.02 18.12
C VAL A 153 -2.79 -4.44 18.18
N PRO A 154 -2.85 -5.21 17.08
CA PRO A 154 -2.24 -6.53 17.02
C PRO A 154 -0.76 -6.46 17.39
N ARG A 155 -0.31 -7.30 18.32
CA ARG A 155 1.09 -7.36 18.79
C ARG A 155 1.88 -8.48 18.11
N GLY A 156 1.69 -8.65 16.80
CA GLY A 156 2.42 -9.64 16.01
C GLY A 156 3.89 -9.26 15.84
N LYS A 157 4.81 -10.23 15.89
CA LYS A 157 6.17 -10.03 15.41
C LYS A 157 6.11 -9.83 13.90
N PHE A 158 6.74 -8.77 13.38
CA PHE A 158 6.86 -8.56 11.93
C PHE A 158 7.58 -9.77 11.33
N PRO A 159 7.00 -10.46 10.33
CA PRO A 159 7.70 -11.51 9.60
C PRO A 159 8.96 -10.91 8.98
N SER A 160 10.11 -11.51 9.29
CA SER A 160 11.41 -11.09 8.77
C SER A 160 11.98 -12.21 7.90
N GLY A 161 12.28 -11.91 6.64
CA GLY A 161 12.72 -12.89 5.67
C GLY A 161 13.02 -12.24 4.31
N LYS A 162 13.68 -12.98 3.43
CA LYS A 162 13.91 -12.54 2.04
C LYS A 162 12.56 -12.30 1.36
N GLY A 163 12.38 -11.15 0.71
CA GLY A 163 11.12 -10.79 0.06
C GLY A 163 10.04 -10.22 0.99
N MET A 164 10.32 -10.08 2.29
CA MET A 164 9.40 -9.47 3.26
C MET A 164 9.80 -8.01 3.55
N TYR A 165 8.89 -7.07 3.34
CA TYR A 165 9.15 -5.63 3.49
C TYR A 165 8.12 -4.98 4.41
N SER A 166 8.57 -4.02 5.23
CA SER A 166 7.67 -3.16 6.01
C SER A 166 7.31 -1.92 5.21
N PHE A 167 6.02 -1.65 5.06
CA PHE A 167 5.51 -0.46 4.37
C PHE A 167 6.09 0.84 4.94
N VAL A 168 6.10 0.98 6.27
CA VAL A 168 6.63 2.17 6.96
C VAL A 168 8.13 2.34 6.70
N LYS A 169 8.88 1.23 6.64
CA LYS A 169 10.31 1.28 6.34
C LYS A 169 10.54 1.73 4.89
N LEU A 170 9.78 1.20 3.93
CA LEU A 170 9.83 1.64 2.53
C LEU A 170 9.52 3.13 2.37
N LEU A 171 8.55 3.68 3.12
CA LEU A 171 8.27 5.11 3.11
C LEU A 171 9.45 5.96 3.63
N LYS A 172 10.17 5.48 4.64
CA LYS A 172 11.32 6.20 5.20
C LYS A 172 12.56 6.15 4.30
N GLU A 173 12.76 5.04 3.59
CA GLU A 173 13.91 4.80 2.71
C GLU A 173 13.75 5.39 1.31
N GLY A 174 12.51 5.71 0.93
CA GLY A 174 12.18 6.48 -0.27
C GLY A 174 12.82 7.85 -0.20
N LYS A 175 13.67 8.15 -1.18
CA LYS A 175 14.24 9.48 -1.44
C LYS A 175 13.92 9.84 -2.87
#